data_AF-A0A8H8MJP9-F1
#
_entry.id   AF-A0A8H8MJP9-F1
#
_cell.length_a   1.000
_cell.length_b   1.000
_cell.length_c   1.000
_cell.angle_alpha   90.00
_cell.angle_beta   90.00
_cell.angle_gamma   90.00
#
_symmetry.space_group_name_H-M   'P 1'
#
loop_
_entity.id
_entity.type
_entity.pdbx_description
1 polymer ?
#
loop_
_entity_poly.entity_id
_entity_poly.type
_entity_poly.pdbx_seq_one_letter_code
_entity_poly.pdbx_strand_id
1 'polypeptide(L)'
;MHGLGRVDAEGCERAWADVNQAARSLAEKGEGFYADSLNNIMHDSNWRKLITIVTFILYKHDEAVKMAAQTEEDWRDFNAFLPESKTAAWATMSTEPYQDHENGDKWTSVFIAKEGAAVSTTRTVLELNKLEQIERQKHNEGRSPELDTGDANGLTGPSWTSEGLDLEYQQHRLSQDLRKFGSDPTDRQSLDLFNRCSSLSSRIIRHRQQAAFFLDIKPTQDSVTSSLAEETDGRPEKAKLYLPSRLGSALVATDRSRKAEKLEYTLRRAACLQAVHRIRVATIQKKQATRSKRRNARGEIMNTRSQAAIDRLGDRVDLAVWEYKNSYKALTKLKLTEEDSKILWPVSKPDLDELWKFLDLDRATGEGYKKAPWLWILTGSEAGSTSESSQVVEKEIDEANRVEWFRGRERYRRWQEEVLWLEREAASIVLDFQSRSEYWERLSHSNQAGVNAGYQSYCVRQRDVWFTMHQDAKNRLQELLEEGHKHNIALCQRVLGF
;
A
#
# COMPACT_ATOMS: atom_id res chain seq x y z
N MET A 1 1.20 10.50 -21.17
CA MET A 1 1.44 10.44 -22.62
C MET A 1 0.92 9.09 -23.06
N HIS A 2 -0.08 9.10 -23.93
CA HIS A 2 -0.76 7.88 -24.40
C HIS A 2 0.04 7.26 -25.55
N GLY A 3 0.07 5.94 -25.65
CA GLY A 3 0.60 5.21 -26.79
C GLY A 3 2.11 4.95 -26.75
N LEU A 4 2.77 5.14 -25.60
CA LEU A 4 4.21 4.89 -25.44
C LEU A 4 4.53 3.60 -24.70
N GLY A 5 3.52 2.90 -24.17
CA GLY A 5 3.75 1.70 -23.37
C GLY A 5 4.60 2.01 -22.13
N ARG A 6 5.51 1.09 -21.82
CA ARG A 6 6.44 1.21 -20.70
C ARG A 6 7.85 1.53 -21.21
N VAL A 7 8.27 2.77 -20.97
CA VAL A 7 9.64 3.21 -21.26
C VAL A 7 10.54 2.96 -20.05
N ASP A 8 11.54 2.10 -20.20
CA ASP A 8 12.56 1.84 -19.19
C ASP A 8 13.56 3.01 -19.07
N ALA A 9 13.86 3.72 -20.16
CA ALA A 9 14.76 4.89 -20.26
C ALA A 9 16.21 4.70 -19.72
N GLU A 10 16.52 3.60 -19.03
CA GLU A 10 17.82 3.28 -18.43
C GLU A 10 18.77 2.53 -19.39
N GLY A 11 18.33 2.26 -20.62
CA GLY A 11 19.10 1.48 -21.61
C GLY A 11 20.48 2.09 -21.94
N CYS A 12 20.61 3.42 -21.92
CA CYS A 12 21.89 4.10 -22.12
C CYS A 12 22.82 3.95 -20.91
N GLU A 13 22.29 3.99 -19.68
CA GLU A 13 23.07 3.82 -18.45
C GLU A 13 23.61 2.40 -18.30
N ARG A 14 22.81 1.40 -18.67
CA ARG A 14 23.25 -0.01 -18.66
C ARG A 14 24.42 -0.27 -19.61
N ALA A 15 24.48 0.43 -20.75
CA ALA A 15 25.61 0.31 -21.68
C ALA A 15 26.92 0.84 -21.07
N TRP A 16 26.86 1.90 -20.24
CA TRP A 16 28.05 2.42 -19.56
C TRP A 16 28.61 1.44 -18.53
N ALA A 17 27.75 0.67 -17.85
CA ALA A 17 28.21 -0.33 -16.88
C ALA A 17 29.11 -1.38 -17.53
N ASP A 18 28.75 -1.87 -18.72
CA ASP A 18 29.54 -2.85 -19.47
C ASP A 18 30.87 -2.24 -19.97
N VAL A 19 30.84 -1.01 -20.49
CA VAL A 19 32.04 -0.30 -20.96
C VAL A 19 33.00 -0.02 -19.80
N ASN A 20 32.47 0.33 -18.61
CA ASN A 20 33.27 0.60 -17.42
C ASN A 20 34.09 -0.61 -16.96
N GLN A 21 33.61 -1.83 -17.20
CA GLN A 21 34.39 -3.04 -16.88
C GLN A 21 35.68 -3.13 -17.71
N ALA A 22 35.65 -2.64 -18.95
CA ALA A 22 36.80 -2.62 -19.84
C ALA A 22 37.72 -1.40 -19.63
N ALA A 23 37.29 -0.39 -18.86
CA ALA A 23 37.99 0.89 -18.73
C ALA A 23 39.47 0.75 -18.32
N ARG A 24 39.78 -0.17 -17.38
CA ARG A 24 41.17 -0.43 -16.95
C ARG A 24 42.05 -0.98 -18.07
N SER A 25 41.51 -1.87 -18.92
CA SER A 25 42.25 -2.43 -20.05
C SER A 25 42.41 -1.42 -21.20
N LEU A 26 41.48 -0.47 -21.30
CA LEU A 26 41.54 0.60 -22.30
C LEU A 26 42.53 1.71 -21.92
N ALA A 27 42.76 1.95 -20.62
CA ALA A 27 43.61 3.03 -20.13
C ALA A 27 45.08 2.95 -20.58
N GLU A 28 45.60 1.75 -20.85
CA GLU A 28 47.00 1.52 -21.25
C GLU A 28 47.19 1.49 -22.77
N LYS A 29 46.12 1.62 -23.55
CA LYS A 29 46.17 1.54 -25.03
C LYS A 29 46.44 2.91 -25.65
N GLY A 30 47.22 2.92 -26.74
CA GLY A 30 47.37 4.10 -27.60
C GLY A 30 46.06 4.47 -28.30
N GLU A 31 45.93 5.73 -28.74
CA GLU A 31 44.67 6.34 -29.21
C GLU A 31 43.93 5.54 -30.30
N GLY A 32 44.63 5.04 -31.32
CA GLY A 32 44.00 4.20 -32.37
C GLY A 32 43.49 2.86 -31.83
N PHE A 33 44.31 2.16 -31.06
CA PHE A 33 43.93 0.87 -30.44
C PHE A 33 42.83 1.03 -29.38
N TYR A 34 42.77 2.19 -28.72
CA TYR A 34 41.70 2.54 -27.79
C TYR A 34 40.36 2.61 -28.53
N ALA A 35 40.30 3.38 -29.63
CA ALA A 35 39.08 3.53 -30.43
C ALA A 35 38.59 2.19 -31.01
N ASP A 36 39.50 1.38 -31.57
CA ASP A 36 39.16 0.07 -32.12
C ASP A 36 38.66 -0.90 -31.04
N SER A 37 39.31 -0.90 -29.87
CA SER A 37 38.88 -1.75 -28.75
C SER A 37 37.48 -1.37 -28.27
N LEU A 38 37.18 -0.07 -28.17
CA LEU A 38 35.87 0.42 -27.78
C LEU A 38 34.79 0.04 -28.81
N ASN A 39 35.07 0.23 -30.10
CA ASN A 39 34.17 -0.17 -31.18
C ASN A 39 33.87 -1.67 -31.14
N ASN A 40 34.88 -2.51 -30.91
CA ASN A 40 34.69 -3.96 -30.80
C ASN A 40 33.80 -4.35 -29.61
N ILE A 41 34.01 -3.71 -28.44
CA ILE A 41 33.19 -3.95 -27.24
C ILE A 41 31.73 -3.55 -27.50
N MET A 42 31.51 -2.37 -28.09
CA MET A 42 30.17 -1.89 -28.41
C MET A 42 29.50 -2.76 -29.49
N HIS A 43 30.26 -3.23 -30.48
CA HIS A 43 29.77 -4.13 -31.52
C HIS A 43 29.35 -5.48 -30.94
N ASP A 44 30.16 -6.07 -30.07
CA ASP A 44 29.81 -7.31 -29.36
C ASP A 44 28.55 -7.14 -28.50
N SER A 45 28.44 -6.02 -27.76
CA SER A 45 27.22 -5.71 -26.98
C SER A 45 25.98 -5.61 -27.87
N ASN A 46 26.06 -4.91 -29.01
CA ASN A 46 24.97 -4.81 -29.97
C ASN A 46 24.61 -6.15 -30.59
N TRP A 47 25.62 -6.96 -30.94
CA TRP A 47 25.43 -8.30 -31.47
C TRP A 47 24.73 -9.22 -30.48
N ARG A 48 25.17 -9.22 -29.20
CA ARG A 48 24.52 -9.99 -28.12
C ARG A 48 23.05 -9.60 -27.97
N LYS A 49 22.74 -8.31 -27.93
CA LYS A 49 21.34 -7.83 -27.87
C LYS A 49 20.52 -8.40 -29.01
N LEU A 50 21.06 -8.33 -30.23
CA LEU A 50 20.38 -8.78 -31.44
C LEU A 50 20.10 -10.29 -31.42
N ILE A 51 21.08 -11.13 -31.05
CA ILE A 51 20.87 -12.58 -30.99
C ILE A 51 19.92 -13.01 -29.87
N THR A 52 19.85 -12.24 -28.78
CA THR A 52 18.96 -12.52 -27.64
C THR A 52 17.59 -11.81 -27.72
N ILE A 53 17.34 -11.02 -28.77
CA ILE A 53 16.16 -10.16 -28.81
C ILE A 53 14.85 -10.96 -28.80
N VAL A 54 14.84 -12.11 -29.47
CA VAL A 54 13.67 -13.01 -29.52
C VAL A 54 13.36 -13.59 -28.15
N THR A 55 14.37 -14.10 -27.43
CA THR A 55 14.20 -14.56 -26.04
C THR A 55 13.72 -13.44 -25.12
N PHE A 56 14.24 -12.22 -25.30
CA PHE A 56 13.90 -11.08 -24.47
C PHE A 56 12.45 -10.66 -24.65
N ILE A 57 11.95 -10.59 -25.89
CA ILE A 57 10.55 -10.23 -26.17
C ILE A 57 9.58 -11.28 -25.62
N LEU A 58 9.86 -12.57 -25.80
CA LEU A 58 9.01 -13.64 -25.26
C LEU A 58 8.85 -13.51 -23.73
N TYR A 59 9.98 -13.32 -23.04
CA TYR A 59 9.97 -13.10 -21.60
C TYR A 59 9.20 -11.83 -21.21
N LYS A 60 9.42 -10.72 -21.93
CA LYS A 60 8.77 -9.44 -21.65
C LYS A 60 7.28 -9.46 -21.95
N HIS A 61 6.85 -10.20 -22.97
CA HIS A 61 5.44 -10.32 -23.31
C HIS A 61 4.67 -11.09 -22.23
N ASP A 62 5.20 -12.23 -21.78
CA ASP A 62 4.60 -13.00 -20.68
C ASP A 62 4.49 -12.16 -19.39
N GLU A 63 5.53 -11.37 -19.08
CA GLU A 63 5.50 -10.40 -17.98
C GLU A 63 4.41 -9.32 -18.20
N ALA A 64 4.33 -8.74 -19.39
CA ALA A 64 3.39 -7.68 -19.72
C ALA A 64 1.93 -8.14 -19.65
N VAL A 65 1.61 -9.33 -20.17
CA VAL A 65 0.27 -9.92 -20.10
C VAL A 65 -0.16 -10.16 -18.65
N LYS A 66 0.72 -10.77 -17.85
CA LYS A 66 0.45 -11.02 -16.42
C LYS A 66 0.20 -9.72 -15.66
N MET A 67 1.06 -8.73 -15.87
CA MET A 67 0.96 -7.45 -15.17
C MET A 67 -0.22 -6.60 -15.65
N ALA A 68 -0.57 -6.65 -16.94
CA ALA A 68 -1.77 -5.99 -17.48
C ALA A 68 -3.03 -6.52 -16.79
N ALA A 69 -3.18 -7.84 -16.69
CA ALA A 69 -4.31 -8.47 -16.02
C ALA A 69 -4.38 -8.12 -14.52
N GLN A 70 -3.26 -8.26 -13.80
CA GLN A 70 -3.21 -7.97 -12.35
C GLN A 70 -3.48 -6.50 -12.04
N THR A 71 -2.88 -5.57 -12.79
CA THR A 71 -3.05 -4.14 -12.53
C THR A 71 -4.44 -3.64 -12.93
N GLU A 72 -5.07 -4.27 -13.91
CA GLU A 72 -6.47 -4.01 -14.26
C GLU A 72 -7.43 -4.49 -13.16
N GLU A 73 -7.23 -5.70 -12.65
CA GLU A 73 -8.02 -6.23 -11.52
C GLU A 73 -7.85 -5.35 -10.27
N ASP A 74 -6.61 -5.04 -9.89
CA ASP A 74 -6.29 -4.17 -8.75
C ASP A 74 -6.95 -2.78 -8.88
N TRP A 75 -6.98 -2.21 -10.09
CA TRP A 75 -7.62 -0.92 -10.33
C TRP A 75 -9.15 -1.02 -10.29
N ARG A 76 -9.74 -2.09 -10.85
CA ARG A 76 -11.19 -2.33 -10.80
C ARG A 76 -11.66 -2.51 -9.36
N ASP A 77 -10.94 -3.29 -8.56
CA ASP A 77 -11.21 -3.45 -7.14
C ASP A 77 -11.16 -2.09 -6.45
N PHE A 78 -10.06 -1.35 -6.60
CA PHE A 78 -9.93 -0.02 -6.01
C PHE A 78 -11.04 0.96 -6.45
N ASN A 79 -11.45 0.91 -7.71
CA ASN A 79 -12.55 1.74 -8.23
C ASN A 79 -13.91 1.35 -7.63
N ALA A 80 -14.16 0.05 -7.38
CA ALA A 80 -15.40 -0.44 -6.79
C ALA A 80 -15.57 -0.02 -5.32
N PHE A 81 -14.47 0.19 -4.58
CA PHE A 81 -14.51 0.66 -3.20
C PHE A 81 -14.74 2.17 -3.04
N LEU A 82 -14.67 2.94 -4.12
CA LEU A 82 -14.82 4.39 -4.10
C LEU A 82 -16.26 4.82 -4.47
N PRO A 83 -16.80 5.90 -3.88
CA PRO A 83 -18.11 6.41 -4.25
C PRO A 83 -18.19 6.80 -5.72
N GLU A 84 -19.24 6.36 -6.42
CA GLU A 84 -19.45 6.64 -7.85
C GLU A 84 -19.50 8.14 -8.16
N SER A 85 -19.99 8.96 -7.22
CA SER A 85 -20.02 10.42 -7.37
C SER A 85 -18.62 11.01 -7.51
N LYS A 86 -17.63 10.50 -6.77
CA LYS A 86 -16.24 10.96 -6.81
C LYS A 86 -15.53 10.45 -8.06
N THR A 87 -15.71 9.18 -8.41
CA THR A 87 -15.07 8.59 -9.61
C THR A 87 -15.60 9.21 -10.91
N ALA A 88 -16.90 9.53 -10.99
CA ALA A 88 -17.48 10.26 -12.12
C ALA A 88 -16.91 11.69 -12.26
N ALA A 89 -16.76 12.40 -11.13
CA ALA A 89 -16.14 13.73 -11.12
C ALA A 89 -14.68 13.66 -11.59
N TRP A 90 -13.92 12.65 -11.12
CA TRP A 90 -12.53 12.45 -11.54
C TRP A 90 -12.41 12.05 -13.01
N ALA A 91 -13.31 11.20 -13.53
CA ALA A 91 -13.30 10.82 -14.94
C ALA A 91 -13.41 12.02 -15.90
N THR A 92 -14.04 13.11 -15.45
CA THR A 92 -14.21 14.35 -16.23
C THR A 92 -12.98 15.27 -16.18
N MET A 93 -12.05 15.06 -15.24
CA MET A 93 -10.87 15.92 -15.10
C MET A 93 -9.86 15.68 -16.25
N SER A 94 -9.30 16.77 -16.77
CA SER A 94 -8.23 16.69 -17.79
C SER A 94 -6.96 16.09 -17.20
N THR A 95 -6.34 15.18 -17.96
CA THR A 95 -5.03 14.60 -17.65
C THR A 95 -3.85 15.47 -18.10
N GLU A 96 -4.12 16.57 -18.81
CA GLU A 96 -3.08 17.46 -19.30
C GLU A 96 -2.47 18.29 -18.16
N PRO A 97 -1.14 18.49 -18.16
CA PRO A 97 -0.49 19.33 -17.18
C PRO A 97 -0.90 20.79 -17.38
N TYR A 98 -1.24 21.46 -16.29
CA TYR A 98 -1.58 22.89 -16.28
C TYR A 98 -0.70 23.64 -15.28
N GLN A 99 -0.48 24.93 -15.54
CA GLN A 99 0.27 25.77 -14.62
C GLN A 99 -0.66 26.27 -13.52
N ASP A 100 -0.34 25.95 -12.26
CA ASP A 100 -1.11 26.41 -11.12
C ASP A 100 -0.61 27.82 -10.73
N HIS A 101 -1.32 28.85 -11.23
CA HIS A 101 -1.01 30.24 -10.95
C HIS A 101 -1.31 30.63 -9.48
N GLU A 102 -2.08 29.84 -8.73
CA GLU A 102 -2.40 30.11 -7.32
C GLU A 102 -1.30 29.63 -6.36
N ASN A 103 -0.52 28.61 -6.74
CA ASN A 103 0.57 28.03 -5.93
C ASN A 103 1.97 28.29 -6.51
N GLY A 104 2.22 29.51 -6.97
CA GLY A 104 3.57 29.97 -7.33
C GLY A 104 4.06 29.47 -8.69
N ASP A 105 3.19 29.43 -9.70
CA ASP A 105 3.52 29.19 -11.11
C ASP A 105 4.20 27.84 -11.39
N LYS A 106 3.92 26.83 -10.55
CA LYS A 106 4.43 25.47 -10.76
C LYS A 106 3.54 24.70 -11.74
N TRP A 107 4.17 23.92 -12.60
CA TRP A 107 3.47 22.91 -13.41
C TRP A 107 2.90 21.82 -12.50
N THR A 108 1.59 21.66 -12.52
CA THR A 108 0.89 20.62 -11.77
C THR A 108 0.08 19.74 -12.71
N SER A 109 -0.28 18.55 -12.23
CA SER A 109 -1.15 17.65 -12.96
C SER A 109 -1.96 16.83 -11.97
N VAL A 110 -2.98 16.16 -12.50
CA VAL A 110 -3.84 15.27 -11.75
C VAL A 110 -3.08 14.12 -11.05
N PHE A 111 -1.87 13.78 -11.52
CA PHE A 111 -1.01 12.74 -10.95
C PHE A 111 -0.15 13.20 -9.77
N ILE A 112 -0.20 14.49 -9.43
CA ILE A 112 0.58 15.11 -8.36
C ILE A 112 -0.40 15.60 -7.30
N ALA A 113 -0.19 15.17 -6.06
CA ALA A 113 -0.94 15.70 -4.93
C ALA A 113 -0.59 17.18 -4.76
N LYS A 114 -1.61 18.05 -4.62
CA LYS A 114 -1.37 19.48 -4.42
C LYS A 114 -0.54 19.71 -3.15
N GLU A 115 0.62 20.38 -3.28
CA GLU A 115 1.48 20.75 -2.13
C GLU A 115 0.72 21.65 -1.12
N GLY A 116 -0.37 22.30 -1.57
CA GLY A 116 -1.33 23.11 -0.82
C GLY A 116 -2.32 22.34 0.07
N ALA A 117 -2.69 21.11 -0.29
CA ALA A 117 -3.61 20.28 0.50
C ALA A 117 -2.91 19.64 1.70
N ALA A 118 -1.58 19.50 1.62
CA ALA A 118 -0.69 19.10 2.71
C ALA A 118 -0.17 20.29 3.54
N VAL A 119 -0.76 21.49 3.39
CA VAL A 119 -0.28 22.70 4.08
C VAL A 119 -0.55 22.59 5.57
N SER A 120 0.56 22.62 6.31
CA SER A 120 0.62 22.88 7.75
C SER A 120 0.15 21.75 8.68
N THR A 121 0.46 20.49 8.35
CA THR A 121 0.16 19.37 9.26
C THR A 121 0.94 19.38 10.56
N THR A 122 2.06 20.10 10.70
CA THR A 122 2.64 20.28 12.05
C THR A 122 1.74 21.14 12.94
N ARG A 123 1.05 22.13 12.38
CA ARG A 123 0.08 22.97 13.11
C ARG A 123 -1.22 22.22 13.34
N THR A 124 -1.75 21.49 12.35
CA THR A 124 -2.96 20.67 12.54
C THR A 124 -2.69 19.43 13.39
N VAL A 125 -1.53 18.78 13.36
CA VAL A 125 -1.16 17.70 14.30
C VAL A 125 -0.95 18.25 15.71
N LEU A 126 -0.38 19.44 15.88
CA LEU A 126 -0.33 20.11 17.18
C LEU A 126 -1.72 20.53 17.66
N GLU A 127 -2.60 21.00 16.78
CA GLU A 127 -3.99 21.32 17.08
C GLU A 127 -4.82 20.05 17.35
N LEU A 128 -4.58 18.95 16.65
CA LEU A 128 -5.16 17.62 16.92
C LEU A 128 -4.64 17.07 18.24
N ASN A 129 -3.36 17.27 18.57
CA ASN A 129 -2.82 16.92 19.89
C ASN A 129 -3.45 17.77 20.99
N LYS A 130 -3.67 19.07 20.74
CA LYS A 130 -4.35 19.97 21.67
C LYS A 130 -5.83 19.60 21.80
N LEU A 131 -6.53 19.31 20.72
CA LEU A 131 -7.94 18.92 20.71
C LEU A 131 -8.12 17.54 21.34
N GLU A 132 -7.27 16.55 21.04
CA GLU A 132 -7.24 15.27 21.75
C GLU A 132 -6.90 15.47 23.24
N GLN A 133 -6.00 16.38 23.60
CA GLN A 133 -5.74 16.71 25.01
C GLN A 133 -6.96 17.38 25.65
N ILE A 134 -7.64 18.27 24.95
CA ILE A 134 -8.86 18.95 25.40
C ILE A 134 -10.02 17.96 25.49
N GLU A 135 -10.15 17.01 24.57
CA GLU A 135 -11.15 15.93 24.63
C GLU A 135 -10.82 14.95 25.75
N ARG A 136 -9.54 14.61 25.98
CA ARG A 136 -9.10 13.82 27.14
C ARG A 136 -9.35 14.58 28.46
N GLN A 137 -9.17 15.89 28.47
CA GLN A 137 -9.46 16.76 29.61
C GLN A 137 -10.97 16.84 29.82
N LYS A 138 -11.78 17.10 28.79
CA LYS A 138 -13.25 17.09 28.84
C LYS A 138 -13.84 15.72 29.19
N HIS A 139 -13.23 14.62 28.75
CA HIS A 139 -13.62 13.26 29.14
C HIS A 139 -13.26 12.99 30.61
N ASN A 140 -12.23 13.64 31.13
CA ASN A 140 -11.86 13.57 32.55
C ASN A 140 -12.65 14.57 33.43
N GLU A 141 -13.04 15.73 32.91
CA GLU A 141 -13.70 16.85 33.61
C GLU A 141 -15.23 16.79 33.49
N GLY A 142 -15.77 16.28 32.37
CA GLY A 142 -17.20 16.03 32.17
C GLY A 142 -17.73 14.81 32.94
N ARG A 143 -16.88 14.18 33.75
CA ARG A 143 -17.24 13.10 34.68
C ARG A 143 -17.12 13.59 36.12
N SER A 144 -17.67 14.77 36.40
CA SER A 144 -18.01 15.18 37.77
C SER A 144 -19.11 14.26 38.34
N PRO A 145 -19.06 13.88 39.62
CA PRO A 145 -20.01 12.94 40.25
C PRO A 145 -21.30 13.62 40.73
N GLU A 146 -21.76 14.67 40.07
CA GLU A 146 -22.89 15.47 40.55
C GLU A 146 -23.86 15.81 39.41
N LEU A 147 -24.96 15.04 39.38
CA LEU A 147 -26.28 15.23 38.74
C LEU A 147 -26.69 14.01 37.93
N ASP A 148 -27.33 13.05 38.61
CA ASP A 148 -28.42 12.27 38.02
C ASP A 148 -29.33 11.74 39.14
N THR A 149 -30.25 12.60 39.59
CA THR A 149 -31.45 12.18 40.31
C THR A 149 -32.62 12.38 39.36
N GLY A 150 -33.03 11.31 38.68
CA GLY A 150 -34.19 11.33 37.81
C GLY A 150 -34.12 10.22 36.77
N ASP A 151 -34.89 9.17 37.02
CA ASP A 151 -35.22 8.06 36.11
C ASP A 151 -34.22 6.88 36.03
N ALA A 152 -34.79 5.68 36.15
CA ALA A 152 -34.07 4.43 36.28
C ALA A 152 -33.14 4.17 35.09
N ASN A 153 -31.83 4.11 35.38
CA ASN A 153 -30.76 3.50 34.59
C ASN A 153 -30.90 3.64 33.06
N GLY A 154 -30.25 4.66 32.50
CA GLY A 154 -29.86 4.73 31.07
C GLY A 154 -28.87 3.63 30.63
N LEU A 155 -28.95 2.44 31.23
CA LEU A 155 -28.10 1.29 30.98
C LEU A 155 -28.70 0.47 29.83
N THR A 156 -28.45 0.89 28.61
CA THR A 156 -28.86 0.14 27.41
C THR A 156 -27.78 -0.89 27.05
N GLY A 157 -28.16 -2.04 26.49
CA GLY A 157 -27.22 -3.09 26.06
C GLY A 157 -26.03 -2.60 25.19
N PRO A 158 -26.22 -1.66 24.24
CA PRO A 158 -25.13 -1.03 23.50
C PRO A 158 -24.17 -0.19 24.38
N SER A 159 -24.69 0.53 25.39
CA SER A 159 -23.88 1.34 26.30
C SER A 159 -23.01 0.47 27.22
N TRP A 160 -23.56 -0.64 27.69
CA TRP A 160 -22.80 -1.61 28.50
C TRP A 160 -21.72 -2.34 27.68
N THR A 161 -22.02 -2.70 26.43
CA THR A 161 -21.03 -3.32 25.53
C THR A 161 -19.94 -2.33 25.12
N SER A 162 -20.28 -1.08 24.79
CA SER A 162 -19.29 -0.03 24.50
C SER A 162 -18.40 0.26 25.71
N GLU A 163 -18.96 0.33 26.92
CA GLU A 163 -18.16 0.48 28.14
C GLU A 163 -17.18 -0.70 28.33
N GLY A 164 -17.59 -1.92 27.98
CA GLY A 164 -16.70 -3.07 28.01
C GLY A 164 -15.51 -2.95 27.02
N LEU A 165 -15.74 -2.41 25.82
CA LEU A 165 -14.68 -2.13 24.85
C LEU A 165 -13.71 -1.05 25.35
N ASP A 166 -14.24 0.01 25.97
CA ASP A 166 -13.43 1.07 26.56
C ASP A 166 -12.57 0.55 27.71
N LEU A 167 -13.09 -0.38 28.51
CA LEU A 167 -12.34 -1.03 29.57
C LEU A 167 -11.18 -1.88 29.02
N GLU A 168 -11.39 -2.62 27.92
CA GLU A 168 -10.29 -3.35 27.25
C GLU A 168 -9.19 -2.38 26.79
N TYR A 169 -9.58 -1.26 26.20
CA TYR A 169 -8.65 -0.23 25.78
C TYR A 169 -7.86 0.36 26.96
N GLN A 170 -8.54 0.65 28.08
CA GLN A 170 -7.89 1.15 29.29
C GLN A 170 -6.95 0.13 29.94
N GLN A 171 -7.34 -1.15 29.99
CA GLN A 171 -6.48 -2.24 30.44
C GLN A 171 -5.21 -2.33 29.61
N HIS A 172 -5.32 -2.23 28.28
CA HIS A 172 -4.17 -2.29 27.40
C HIS A 172 -3.23 -1.08 27.56
N ARG A 173 -3.80 0.12 27.66
CA ARG A 173 -3.01 1.35 27.83
C ARG A 173 -2.25 1.36 29.15
N LEU A 174 -2.89 0.93 30.24
CA LEU A 174 -2.22 0.78 31.53
C LEU A 174 -1.05 -0.22 31.41
N SER A 175 -1.26 -1.33 30.68
CA SER A 175 -0.21 -2.32 30.44
C SER A 175 0.96 -1.80 29.60
N GLN A 176 0.67 -0.94 28.62
CA GLN A 176 1.74 -0.25 27.88
C GLN A 176 2.50 0.72 28.78
N ASP A 177 1.80 1.49 29.62
CA ASP A 177 2.40 2.44 30.55
C ASP A 177 3.30 1.71 31.57
N LEU A 178 2.85 0.58 32.15
CA LEU A 178 3.68 -0.26 33.04
C LEU A 178 4.95 -0.76 32.34
N ARG A 179 4.86 -1.17 31.07
CA ARG A 179 6.02 -1.60 30.28
C ARG A 179 6.97 -0.43 29.99
N LYS A 180 6.45 0.78 29.78
CA LYS A 180 7.26 1.98 29.51
C LYS A 180 7.98 2.48 30.76
N PHE A 181 7.33 2.44 31.93
CA PHE A 181 7.92 2.92 33.18
C PHE A 181 8.94 1.95 33.80
N GLY A 182 8.88 0.64 33.48
CA GLY A 182 9.91 -0.31 33.89
C GLY A 182 10.00 -0.50 35.41
N SER A 183 11.21 -0.71 35.92
CA SER A 183 11.45 -1.06 37.33
C SER A 183 11.41 0.13 38.30
N ASP A 184 11.68 1.35 37.83
CA ASP A 184 11.87 2.54 38.68
C ASP A 184 10.98 3.72 38.24
N PRO A 185 9.65 3.67 38.46
CA PRO A 185 8.77 4.80 38.21
C PRO A 185 9.08 5.95 39.18
N THR A 186 8.96 7.19 38.71
CA THR A 186 9.04 8.35 39.62
C THR A 186 7.85 8.36 40.59
N ASP A 187 7.97 8.91 41.80
CA ASP A 187 6.88 8.96 42.79
C ASP A 187 5.57 9.54 42.26
N ARG A 188 5.66 10.52 41.34
CA ARG A 188 4.49 11.08 40.67
C ARG A 188 3.85 10.09 39.68
N GLN A 189 4.65 9.28 39.01
CA GLN A 189 4.19 8.27 38.06
C GLN A 189 3.59 7.06 38.79
N SER A 190 4.17 6.64 39.91
CA SER A 190 3.64 5.54 40.74
C SER A 190 2.28 5.91 41.35
N LEU A 191 2.10 7.16 41.81
CA LEU A 191 0.81 7.65 42.30
C LEU A 191 -0.26 7.70 41.19
N ASP A 192 0.10 8.18 39.99
CA ASP A 192 -0.82 8.22 38.85
C ASP A 192 -1.22 6.80 38.40
N LEU A 193 -0.26 5.88 38.32
CA LEU A 193 -0.55 4.46 38.05
C LEU A 193 -1.48 3.86 39.10
N PHE A 194 -1.24 4.11 40.39
CA PHE A 194 -2.09 3.61 41.46
C PHE A 194 -3.53 4.14 41.35
N ASN A 195 -3.70 5.42 41.08
CA ASN A 195 -5.02 6.03 40.88
C ASN A 195 -5.75 5.43 39.67
N ARG A 196 -5.03 5.21 38.56
CA ARG A 196 -5.58 4.55 37.37
C ARG A 196 -5.94 3.09 37.63
N CYS A 197 -5.10 2.34 38.34
CA CYS A 197 -5.38 0.97 38.75
C CYS A 197 -6.64 0.88 39.62
N SER A 198 -6.77 1.76 40.60
CA SER A 198 -7.91 1.81 41.52
C SER A 198 -9.20 2.17 40.79
N SER A 199 -9.16 3.20 39.94
CA SER A 199 -10.30 3.61 39.11
C SER A 199 -10.73 2.49 38.15
N LEU A 200 -9.76 1.85 37.47
CA LEU A 200 -10.03 0.75 36.56
C LEU A 200 -10.64 -0.46 37.29
N SER A 201 -10.12 -0.80 38.46
CA SER A 201 -10.65 -1.89 39.30
C SER A 201 -12.12 -1.67 39.67
N SER A 202 -12.45 -0.46 40.15
CA SER A 202 -13.83 -0.10 40.51
C SER A 202 -14.77 -0.16 39.30
N ARG A 203 -14.33 0.31 38.13
CA ARG A 203 -15.12 0.24 36.89
C ARG A 203 -15.33 -1.19 36.40
N ILE A 204 -14.31 -2.05 36.50
CA ILE A 204 -14.43 -3.47 36.13
C ILE A 204 -15.42 -4.18 37.04
N ILE A 205 -15.39 -3.93 38.34
CA ILE A 205 -16.34 -4.50 39.30
C ILE A 205 -17.77 -4.08 38.94
N ARG A 206 -17.98 -2.78 38.66
CA ARG A 206 -19.30 -2.28 38.23
C ARG A 206 -19.76 -2.94 36.92
N HIS A 207 -18.87 -3.05 35.93
CA HIS A 207 -19.19 -3.68 34.64
C HIS A 207 -19.57 -5.16 34.80
N ARG A 208 -18.86 -5.89 35.66
CA ARG A 208 -19.15 -7.30 36.00
C ARG A 208 -20.50 -7.46 36.70
N GLN A 209 -20.84 -6.56 37.63
CA GLN A 209 -22.15 -6.57 38.30
C GLN A 209 -23.29 -6.29 37.31
N GLN A 210 -23.08 -5.35 36.38
CA GLN A 210 -24.04 -4.99 35.35
C GLN A 210 -24.25 -6.11 34.31
N ALA A 211 -23.27 -7.01 34.13
CA ALA A 211 -23.36 -8.11 33.18
C ALA A 211 -24.57 -9.04 33.45
N ALA A 212 -24.99 -9.20 34.71
CA ALA A 212 -26.13 -10.03 35.09
C ALA A 212 -27.47 -9.55 34.50
N PHE A 213 -27.59 -8.27 34.12
CA PHE A 213 -28.79 -7.75 33.48
C PHE A 213 -28.88 -8.08 31.98
N PHE A 214 -27.74 -8.33 31.34
CA PHE A 214 -27.65 -8.52 29.89
C PHE A 214 -27.28 -9.95 29.48
N LEU A 215 -26.60 -10.69 30.34
CA LEU A 215 -26.14 -12.06 30.10
C LEU A 215 -26.70 -12.99 31.17
N ASP A 216 -27.29 -14.10 30.74
CA ASP A 216 -27.65 -15.19 31.65
C ASP A 216 -26.41 -16.07 31.88
N ILE A 217 -25.55 -15.63 32.80
CA ILE A 217 -24.37 -16.39 33.21
C ILE A 217 -24.82 -17.52 34.13
N LYS A 218 -24.63 -18.79 33.74
CA LYS A 218 -24.63 -19.87 34.73
C LYS A 218 -23.33 -19.73 35.53
N PRO A 219 -23.37 -19.58 36.86
CA PRO A 219 -22.17 -19.75 37.65
C PRO A 219 -21.81 -21.24 37.60
N THR A 220 -21.02 -21.64 36.61
CA THR A 220 -20.31 -22.92 36.71
C THR A 220 -19.49 -22.83 38.00
N GLN A 221 -19.62 -23.79 38.89
CA GLN A 221 -19.23 -23.69 40.31
C GLN A 221 -17.74 -23.37 40.61
N ASP A 222 -16.91 -23.14 39.60
CA ASP A 222 -15.57 -22.57 39.73
C ASP A 222 -15.56 -21.03 39.78
N SER A 223 -16.71 -20.35 39.60
CA SER A 223 -16.84 -18.89 39.53
C SER A 223 -17.60 -18.26 40.71
N VAL A 224 -17.53 -18.85 41.91
CA VAL A 224 -17.92 -18.15 43.14
C VAL A 224 -16.86 -17.10 43.41
N THR A 225 -17.07 -15.90 42.85
CA THR A 225 -16.47 -14.60 43.22
C THR A 225 -15.25 -14.67 44.14
N SER A 226 -14.12 -15.13 43.62
CA SER A 226 -12.84 -14.64 44.13
C SER A 226 -12.83 -13.13 43.90
N SER A 227 -12.44 -12.38 44.93
CA SER A 227 -12.33 -10.93 44.81
C SER A 227 -11.48 -10.58 43.58
N LEU A 228 -11.70 -9.42 42.92
CA LEU A 228 -10.87 -9.00 41.78
C LEU A 228 -9.37 -9.08 42.13
N ALA A 229 -9.04 -8.87 43.41
CA ALA A 229 -7.72 -9.01 43.99
C ALA A 229 -7.17 -10.45 43.99
N GLU A 230 -8.00 -11.46 44.25
CA GLU A 230 -7.64 -12.89 44.22
C GLU A 230 -7.51 -13.46 42.80
N GLU A 231 -8.27 -12.96 41.83
CA GLU A 231 -8.19 -13.45 40.43
C GLU A 231 -6.95 -12.91 39.69
N THR A 232 -6.41 -11.76 40.12
CA THR A 232 -5.41 -11.01 39.34
C THR A 232 -4.17 -10.55 40.11
N ASP A 233 -4.00 -10.98 41.36
CA ASP A 233 -2.92 -10.53 42.25
C ASP A 233 -2.81 -8.99 42.31
N GLY A 234 -3.95 -8.30 42.32
CA GLY A 234 -4.01 -6.83 42.31
C GLY A 234 -3.65 -6.16 40.97
N ARG A 235 -3.64 -6.90 39.84
CA ARG A 235 -3.36 -6.35 38.50
C ARG A 235 -4.62 -6.22 37.65
N PRO A 236 -5.30 -5.05 37.67
CA PRO A 236 -6.56 -4.86 36.94
C PRO A 236 -6.43 -4.98 35.41
N GLU A 237 -5.21 -4.87 34.87
CA GLU A 237 -4.90 -5.06 33.44
C GLU A 237 -5.20 -6.46 32.91
N LYS A 238 -5.12 -7.48 33.77
CA LYS A 238 -5.31 -8.89 33.40
C LYS A 238 -6.70 -9.41 33.72
N ALA A 239 -7.54 -8.57 34.34
CA ALA A 239 -8.87 -8.98 34.77
C ALA A 239 -9.74 -9.35 33.56
N LYS A 240 -10.41 -10.50 33.65
CA LYS A 240 -11.33 -10.96 32.61
C LYS A 240 -12.58 -10.06 32.61
N LEU A 241 -12.91 -9.48 31.47
CA LEU A 241 -14.16 -8.75 31.29
C LEU A 241 -15.28 -9.72 30.90
N TYR A 242 -16.48 -9.49 31.39
CA TYR A 242 -17.66 -10.31 31.08
C TYR A 242 -18.30 -9.87 29.77
N LEU A 243 -17.52 -9.91 28.68
CA LEU A 243 -18.00 -9.70 27.31
C LEU A 243 -18.32 -11.06 26.66
N PRO A 244 -19.36 -11.15 25.83
CA PRO A 244 -19.71 -12.38 25.11
C PRO A 244 -18.52 -13.05 24.41
N SER A 245 -17.67 -12.28 23.71
CA SER A 245 -16.47 -12.79 23.01
C SER A 245 -15.38 -13.36 23.93
N ARG A 246 -15.35 -12.94 25.20
CA ARG A 246 -14.40 -13.42 26.22
C ARG A 246 -14.94 -14.63 26.97
N LEU A 247 -16.26 -14.70 27.14
CA LEU A 247 -16.95 -15.77 27.85
C LEU A 247 -17.10 -17.04 27.00
N GLY A 248 -17.26 -16.92 25.67
CA GLY A 248 -17.21 -18.05 24.73
C GLY A 248 -18.15 -19.20 25.14
N SER A 249 -17.59 -20.36 25.50
CA SER A 249 -18.36 -21.55 25.92
C SER A 249 -19.03 -21.44 27.29
N ALA A 250 -18.70 -20.43 28.10
CA ALA A 250 -19.34 -20.19 29.39
C ALA A 250 -20.71 -19.50 29.27
N LEU A 251 -21.07 -19.04 28.07
CA LEU A 251 -22.34 -18.37 27.82
C LEU A 251 -23.45 -19.39 27.52
N VAL A 252 -24.57 -19.30 28.24
CA VAL A 252 -25.76 -20.06 27.87
C VAL A 252 -26.45 -19.36 26.70
N ALA A 253 -26.79 -20.14 25.67
CA ALA A 253 -27.48 -19.66 24.48
C ALA A 253 -28.96 -19.34 24.76
N THR A 254 -29.22 -18.30 25.57
CA THR A 254 -30.55 -17.68 25.72
C THR A 254 -30.73 -16.52 24.73
N ASP A 255 -31.98 -16.10 24.52
CA ASP A 255 -32.31 -14.99 23.61
C ASP A 255 -31.65 -13.66 23.99
N ARG A 256 -31.38 -13.45 25.28
CA ARG A 256 -30.66 -12.26 25.79
C ARG A 256 -29.18 -12.29 25.40
N SER A 257 -28.52 -13.41 25.67
CA SER A 257 -27.13 -13.69 25.29
C SER A 257 -26.92 -13.53 23.79
N ARG A 258 -27.83 -14.05 22.96
CA ARG A 258 -27.76 -13.92 21.50
C ARG A 258 -27.91 -12.47 21.01
N LYS A 259 -28.72 -11.65 21.68
CA LYS A 259 -28.83 -10.20 21.39
C LYS A 259 -27.54 -9.48 21.76
N ALA A 260 -26.94 -9.79 22.91
CA ALA A 260 -25.67 -9.21 23.33
C ALA A 260 -24.51 -9.61 22.41
N GLU A 261 -24.46 -10.86 21.94
CA GLU A 261 -23.49 -11.32 20.93
C GLU A 261 -23.59 -10.55 19.62
N LYS A 262 -24.81 -10.33 19.12
CA LYS A 262 -25.05 -9.54 17.90
C LYS A 262 -24.61 -8.08 18.08
N LEU A 263 -24.91 -7.48 19.22
CA LEU A 263 -24.48 -6.11 19.53
C LEU A 263 -22.97 -5.99 19.66
N GLU A 264 -22.32 -6.96 20.32
CA GLU A 264 -20.86 -6.98 20.38
C GLU A 264 -20.27 -7.16 18.97
N TYR A 265 -20.84 -8.05 18.15
CA TYR A 265 -20.39 -8.25 16.78
C TYR A 265 -20.43 -6.95 15.97
N THR A 266 -21.54 -6.23 15.98
CA THR A 266 -21.68 -4.97 15.21
C THR A 266 -20.71 -3.91 15.70
N LEU A 267 -20.53 -3.77 17.02
CA LEU A 267 -19.57 -2.83 17.59
C LEU A 267 -18.12 -3.20 17.28
N ARG A 268 -17.76 -4.49 17.33
CA ARG A 268 -16.41 -4.98 16.99
C ARG A 268 -16.11 -4.79 15.51
N ARG A 269 -17.09 -5.04 14.63
CA ARG A 269 -16.99 -4.76 13.19
C ARG A 269 -16.73 -3.26 12.96
N ALA A 270 -17.53 -2.39 13.57
CA ALA A 270 -17.33 -0.94 13.49
C ALA A 270 -15.95 -0.53 14.04
N ALA A 271 -15.52 -1.09 15.17
CA ALA A 271 -14.21 -0.84 15.76
C ALA A 271 -13.06 -1.28 14.84
N CYS A 272 -13.18 -2.40 14.12
CA CYS A 272 -12.19 -2.83 13.13
C CYS A 272 -12.07 -1.82 11.97
N LEU A 273 -13.20 -1.39 11.41
CA LEU A 273 -13.21 -0.39 10.33
C LEU A 273 -12.62 0.94 10.78
N GLN A 274 -13.00 1.43 11.96
CA GLN A 274 -12.43 2.63 12.56
C GLN A 274 -10.93 2.48 12.87
N ALA A 275 -10.48 1.32 13.34
CA ALA A 275 -9.07 1.06 13.60
C ALA A 275 -8.26 1.09 12.30
N VAL A 276 -8.76 0.53 11.19
CA VAL A 276 -8.12 0.64 9.87
C VAL A 276 -8.00 2.10 9.44
N HIS A 277 -9.08 2.89 9.61
CA HIS A 277 -9.02 4.33 9.33
C HIS A 277 -7.96 5.04 10.17
N ARG A 278 -7.91 4.78 11.49
CA ARG A 278 -6.88 5.33 12.39
C ARG A 278 -5.46 4.94 11.97
N ILE A 279 -5.25 3.69 11.56
CA ILE A 279 -3.95 3.21 11.04
C ILE A 279 -3.53 4.04 9.83
N ARG A 280 -4.42 4.26 8.85
CA ARG A 280 -4.11 5.07 7.67
C ARG A 280 -3.73 6.49 8.05
N VAL A 281 -4.59 7.17 8.80
CA VAL A 281 -4.38 8.57 9.19
C VAL A 281 -3.07 8.73 9.94
N ALA A 282 -2.81 7.89 10.94
CA ALA A 282 -1.57 7.94 11.71
C ALA A 282 -0.34 7.64 10.84
N THR A 283 -0.44 6.72 9.87
CA THR A 283 0.66 6.38 8.95
C THR A 283 0.94 7.51 7.96
N ILE A 284 -0.10 8.13 7.38
CA ILE A 284 0.01 9.32 6.52
C ILE A 284 0.70 10.45 7.28
N GLN A 285 0.22 10.76 8.49
CA GLN A 285 0.81 11.81 9.34
C GLN A 285 2.28 11.50 9.68
N LYS A 286 2.59 10.24 10.04
CA LYS A 286 3.97 9.80 10.34
C LYS A 286 4.88 9.97 9.14
N LYS A 287 4.37 9.66 7.94
CA LYS A 287 5.11 9.82 6.68
C LYS A 287 5.40 11.28 6.37
N GLN A 288 4.38 12.13 6.45
CA GLN A 288 4.52 13.57 6.27
C GLN A 288 5.50 14.18 7.29
N ALA A 289 5.41 13.80 8.57
CA ALA A 289 6.34 14.23 9.61
C ALA A 289 7.79 13.81 9.29
N THR A 290 7.98 12.61 8.77
CA THR A 290 9.30 12.11 8.32
C THR A 290 9.84 12.92 7.15
N ARG A 291 9.00 13.23 6.16
CA ARG A 291 9.37 14.08 5.01
C ARG A 291 9.73 15.50 5.44
N SER A 292 8.92 16.09 6.32
CA SER A 292 9.17 17.42 6.90
C SER A 292 10.47 17.43 7.70
N LYS A 293 10.75 16.39 8.51
CA LYS A 293 12.04 16.24 9.21
C LYS A 293 13.21 16.25 8.24
N ARG A 294 13.16 15.43 7.17
CA ARG A 294 14.23 15.36 6.15
C ARG A 294 14.50 16.73 5.51
N ARG A 295 13.44 17.47 5.16
CA ARG A 295 13.53 18.76 4.47
C ARG A 295 13.97 19.90 5.40
N ASN A 296 13.38 20.00 6.59
CA ASN A 296 13.38 21.22 7.40
C ASN A 296 14.18 21.10 8.71
N ALA A 297 14.30 19.91 9.30
CA ALA A 297 15.01 19.78 10.58
C ALA A 297 16.53 19.85 10.36
N ARG A 298 17.18 20.78 11.05
CA ARG A 298 18.63 20.97 11.06
C ARG A 298 19.10 21.17 12.51
N GLY A 299 20.26 20.62 12.85
CA GLY A 299 20.80 20.65 14.21
C GLY A 299 20.13 19.67 15.17
N GLU A 300 20.76 19.46 16.34
CA GLU A 300 20.39 18.41 17.29
C GLU A 300 18.99 18.64 17.90
N ILE A 301 18.73 19.83 18.43
CA ILE A 301 17.46 20.13 19.14
C ILE A 301 16.23 19.92 18.25
N MET A 302 16.25 20.42 17.01
CA MET A 302 15.13 20.25 16.08
C MET A 302 14.99 18.80 15.62
N ASN A 303 16.10 18.08 15.45
CA ASN A 303 16.08 16.66 15.11
C ASN A 303 15.45 15.83 16.23
N THR A 304 15.83 16.05 17.48
CA THR A 304 15.27 15.34 18.64
C THR A 304 13.79 15.64 18.82
N ARG A 305 13.37 16.91 18.68
CA ARG A 305 11.95 17.29 18.76
C ARG A 305 11.12 16.68 17.63
N SER A 306 11.65 16.69 16.41
CA SER A 306 10.97 16.09 15.25
C SER A 306 10.90 14.57 15.38
N GLN A 307 11.96 13.93 15.88
CA GLN A 307 11.97 12.50 16.14
C GLN A 307 10.94 12.12 17.20
N ALA A 308 10.89 12.84 18.33
CA ALA A 308 9.91 12.59 19.37
C ALA A 308 8.45 12.73 18.86
N ALA A 309 8.20 13.65 17.92
CA ALA A 309 6.89 13.75 17.27
C ALA A 309 6.58 12.54 16.35
N ILE A 310 7.58 12.05 15.61
CA ILE A 310 7.47 10.84 14.78
C ILE A 310 7.23 9.60 15.65
N ASP A 311 7.92 9.49 16.79
CA ASP A 311 7.78 8.36 17.72
C ASP A 311 6.37 8.31 18.32
N ARG A 312 5.79 9.48 18.69
CA ARG A 312 4.39 9.58 19.13
C ARG A 312 3.40 9.11 18.06
N LEU A 313 3.67 9.42 16.79
CA LEU A 313 2.84 8.94 15.68
C LEU A 313 3.03 7.42 15.47
N GLY A 314 4.24 6.91 15.72
CA GLY A 314 4.51 5.46 15.78
C GLY A 314 3.66 4.76 16.84
N ASP A 315 3.68 5.28 18.08
CA ASP A 315 2.86 4.77 19.18
C ASP A 315 1.36 4.74 18.84
N ARG A 316 0.85 5.74 18.10
CA ARG A 316 -0.53 5.77 17.63
C ARG A 316 -0.85 4.67 16.61
N VAL A 317 0.07 4.40 15.69
CA VAL A 317 -0.08 3.30 14.73
C VAL A 317 -0.12 1.98 15.49
N ASP A 318 0.80 1.75 16.43
CA ASP A 318 0.86 0.51 17.21
C ASP A 318 -0.41 0.29 18.04
N LEU A 319 -0.96 1.37 18.62
CA LEU A 319 -2.21 1.34 19.36
C LEU A 319 -3.40 0.97 18.46
N ALA A 320 -3.53 1.61 17.30
CA ALA A 320 -4.61 1.32 16.35
C ALA A 320 -4.49 -0.11 15.76
N VAL A 321 -3.27 -0.59 15.51
CA VAL A 321 -3.00 -1.99 15.12
C VAL A 321 -3.42 -2.96 16.22
N TRP A 322 -3.17 -2.62 17.49
CA TRP A 322 -3.63 -3.43 18.61
C TRP A 322 -5.16 -3.46 18.69
N GLU A 323 -5.83 -2.31 18.57
CA GLU A 323 -7.31 -2.23 18.57
C GLU A 323 -7.91 -3.13 17.50
N TYR A 324 -7.35 -3.08 16.28
CA TYR A 324 -7.75 -3.94 15.18
C TYR A 324 -7.56 -5.42 15.53
N LYS A 325 -6.36 -5.80 15.98
CA LYS A 325 -6.04 -7.20 16.32
C LYS A 325 -6.90 -7.73 17.46
N ASN A 326 -7.19 -6.91 18.45
CA ASN A 326 -8.04 -7.28 19.58
C ASN A 326 -9.49 -7.49 19.14
N SER A 327 -10.03 -6.56 18.36
CA SER A 327 -11.40 -6.66 17.84
C SER A 327 -11.57 -7.79 16.83
N TYR A 328 -10.58 -8.04 15.97
CA TYR A 328 -10.56 -9.18 15.05
C TYR A 328 -10.51 -10.53 15.79
N LYS A 329 -9.72 -10.62 16.87
CA LYS A 329 -9.72 -11.80 17.75
C LYS A 329 -11.06 -12.02 18.45
N ALA A 330 -11.80 -10.96 18.75
CA ALA A 330 -13.16 -11.09 19.29
C ALA A 330 -14.16 -11.56 18.22
N LEU A 331 -14.07 -11.00 17.00
CA LEU A 331 -14.93 -11.40 15.87
C LEU A 331 -14.74 -12.87 15.45
N THR A 332 -13.49 -13.34 15.41
CA THR A 332 -13.19 -14.76 15.11
C THR A 332 -13.83 -15.71 16.13
N LYS A 333 -13.93 -15.31 17.41
CA LYS A 333 -14.63 -16.09 18.45
C LYS A 333 -16.15 -16.02 18.34
N LEU A 334 -16.71 -14.89 17.89
CA LEU A 334 -18.14 -14.69 17.67
C LEU A 334 -18.66 -15.31 16.36
N LYS A 335 -17.83 -16.10 15.66
CA LYS A 335 -18.06 -16.70 14.33
C LYS A 335 -18.28 -15.63 13.25
N LEU A 336 -17.21 -15.31 12.55
CA LEU A 336 -17.17 -14.30 11.49
C LEU A 336 -18.17 -14.65 10.37
N THR A 337 -18.94 -13.65 9.92
CA THR A 337 -19.81 -13.79 8.74
C THR A 337 -18.95 -13.89 7.48
N GLU A 338 -19.39 -14.66 6.48
CA GLU A 338 -18.64 -14.85 5.22
C GLU A 338 -18.33 -13.53 4.50
N GLU A 339 -19.22 -12.54 4.59
CA GLU A 339 -19.04 -11.20 4.01
C GLU A 339 -17.89 -10.43 4.67
N ASP A 340 -17.83 -10.43 6.00
CA ASP A 340 -16.79 -9.73 6.75
C ASP A 340 -15.42 -10.43 6.63
N SER A 341 -15.40 -11.73 6.33
CA SER A 341 -14.15 -12.48 6.06
C SER A 341 -13.46 -12.07 4.76
N LYS A 342 -14.22 -11.57 3.78
CA LYS A 342 -13.68 -11.04 2.51
C LYS A 342 -13.07 -9.65 2.67
N ILE A 343 -13.58 -8.87 3.63
CA ILE A 343 -13.19 -7.48 3.85
C ILE A 343 -12.08 -7.36 4.90
N LEU A 344 -12.20 -8.08 6.02
CA LEU A 344 -11.31 -7.96 7.17
C LEU A 344 -10.27 -9.10 7.20
N TRP A 345 -9.00 -8.73 7.06
CA TRP A 345 -7.88 -9.67 7.10
C TRP A 345 -6.97 -9.45 8.32
N PRO A 346 -6.30 -10.51 8.81
CA PRO A 346 -5.37 -10.37 9.93
C PRO A 346 -4.20 -9.45 9.56
N VAL A 347 -4.09 -8.30 10.23
CA VAL A 347 -3.01 -7.33 9.99
C VAL A 347 -1.65 -7.91 10.38
N SER A 348 -0.77 -8.02 9.39
CA SER A 348 0.63 -8.44 9.57
C SER A 348 1.60 -7.25 9.52
N LYS A 349 2.85 -7.46 9.94
CA LYS A 349 3.93 -6.45 9.80
C LYS A 349 4.23 -6.09 8.33
N PRO A 350 4.38 -7.03 7.39
CA PRO A 350 4.60 -6.71 5.97
C PRO A 350 3.52 -5.79 5.40
N ASP A 351 2.25 -5.95 5.77
CA ASP A 351 1.16 -5.09 5.29
C ASP A 351 1.36 -3.62 5.70
N LEU A 352 1.92 -3.37 6.88
CA LEU A 352 2.26 -2.02 7.35
C LEU A 352 3.46 -1.45 6.61
N ASP A 353 4.44 -2.29 6.26
CA ASP A 353 5.59 -1.89 5.44
C ASP A 353 5.16 -1.59 4.00
N GLU A 354 4.22 -2.37 3.45
CA GLU A 354 3.60 -2.12 2.14
C GLU A 354 2.81 -0.81 2.15
N LEU A 355 2.02 -0.54 3.20
CA LEU A 355 1.35 0.74 3.38
C LEU A 355 2.35 1.90 3.47
N TRP A 356 3.45 1.72 4.21
CA TRP A 356 4.49 2.72 4.35
C TRP A 356 5.19 3.04 3.03
N LYS A 357 5.49 2.01 2.21
CA LYS A 357 6.06 2.16 0.86
C LYS A 357 5.04 2.74 -0.11
N PHE A 358 3.77 2.35 0.01
CA PHE A 358 2.70 2.88 -0.82
C PHE A 358 2.52 4.40 -0.63
N LEU A 359 2.69 4.88 0.61
CA LEU A 359 2.62 6.29 0.97
C LEU A 359 3.87 7.10 0.58
N ASP A 360 4.94 6.48 0.07
CA ASP A 360 5.98 7.23 -0.65
C ASP A 360 5.38 7.73 -1.98
N LEU A 361 5.00 9.00 -1.98
CA LEU A 361 4.54 9.72 -3.17
C LEU A 361 5.70 10.26 -4.02
N ASP A 362 6.93 10.14 -3.52
CA ASP A 362 8.14 10.50 -4.27
C ASP A 362 8.34 9.47 -5.39
N ARG A 363 8.64 9.95 -6.60
CA ARG A 363 8.84 9.12 -7.79
C ARG A 363 10.03 8.19 -7.56
N ALA A 364 9.75 6.93 -7.27
CA ALA A 364 10.77 5.90 -7.10
C ALA A 364 10.71 4.93 -8.29
N THR A 365 11.81 4.24 -8.53
CA THR A 365 11.84 3.12 -9.48
C THR A 365 10.83 2.05 -9.06
N GLY A 366 10.18 1.40 -10.03
CA GLY A 366 9.20 0.33 -9.77
C GLY A 366 7.75 0.77 -9.59
N GLU A 367 7.39 2.03 -9.86
CA GLU A 367 5.98 2.49 -9.81
C GLU A 367 5.03 1.62 -10.65
N GLY A 368 5.50 1.05 -11.78
CA GLY A 368 4.71 0.17 -12.65
C GLY A 368 4.26 -1.15 -12.01
N TYR A 369 4.87 -1.57 -10.90
CA TYR A 369 4.54 -2.80 -10.16
C TYR A 369 3.86 -2.51 -8.81
N LYS A 370 3.58 -1.24 -8.51
CA LYS A 370 2.99 -0.85 -7.24
C LYS A 370 1.57 -1.42 -7.14
N LYS A 371 1.23 -2.05 -6.01
CA LYS A 371 -0.12 -2.49 -5.67
C LYS A 371 -0.63 -1.68 -4.49
N ALA A 372 -1.91 -1.30 -4.51
CA ALA A 372 -2.53 -0.66 -3.36
C ALA A 372 -2.74 -1.71 -2.26
N PRO A 373 -2.20 -1.51 -1.04
CA PRO A 373 -2.39 -2.48 0.03
C PRO A 373 -3.87 -2.50 0.45
N TRP A 374 -4.38 -3.65 0.89
CA TRP A 374 -5.78 -3.80 1.33
C TRP A 374 -6.12 -2.81 2.47
N LEU A 375 -5.13 -2.54 3.33
CA LEU A 375 -5.21 -1.53 4.38
C LEU A 375 -5.51 -0.15 3.85
N TRP A 376 -5.23 0.18 2.58
CA TRP A 376 -5.59 1.45 1.92
C TRP A 376 -6.96 1.37 1.24
N ILE A 377 -7.28 0.25 0.59
CA ILE A 377 -8.46 0.05 -0.27
C ILE A 377 -9.79 0.11 0.51
N LEU A 378 -9.80 -0.29 1.78
CA LEU A 378 -11.01 -0.45 2.59
C LEU A 378 -11.64 0.92 2.96
N THR A 379 -12.13 1.69 2.00
CA THR A 379 -12.79 3.00 2.17
C THR A 379 -14.29 2.81 2.28
N GLY A 380 -14.74 2.25 3.40
CA GLY A 380 -16.17 2.25 3.73
C GLY A 380 -16.62 3.66 4.09
N SER A 381 -17.53 4.22 3.30
CA SER A 381 -18.23 5.50 3.44
C SER A 381 -19.05 5.68 4.74
N GLU A 382 -18.72 4.98 5.82
CA GLU A 382 -19.51 4.96 7.06
C GLU A 382 -18.89 5.74 8.23
N ALA A 383 -17.67 6.27 8.08
CA ALA A 383 -17.06 7.13 9.10
C ALA A 383 -17.43 8.60 8.88
N GLY A 384 -18.72 8.93 8.90
CA GLY A 384 -19.18 10.30 9.01
C GLY A 384 -18.74 10.88 10.35
N SER A 385 -17.66 11.66 10.37
CA SER A 385 -17.20 12.36 11.56
C SER A 385 -17.47 13.87 11.40
N THR A 386 -18.32 14.39 12.27
CA THR A 386 -18.90 15.75 12.21
C THR A 386 -17.95 16.86 12.69
N SER A 387 -16.65 16.58 12.82
CA SER A 387 -15.67 17.53 13.36
C SER A 387 -14.88 18.20 12.23
N GLU A 388 -14.76 19.53 12.25
CA GLU A 388 -14.01 20.32 11.25
C GLU A 388 -12.57 19.83 11.02
N SER A 389 -11.93 19.26 12.05
CA SER A 389 -10.58 18.69 11.99
C SER A 389 -10.50 17.37 11.21
N SER A 390 -11.57 16.57 11.21
CA SER A 390 -11.64 15.31 10.45
C SER A 390 -11.83 15.58 8.96
N GLN A 391 -12.49 16.69 8.61
CA GLN A 391 -12.70 17.11 7.22
C GLN A 391 -11.38 17.45 6.49
N VAL A 392 -10.37 17.97 7.19
CA VAL A 392 -9.05 18.27 6.58
C VAL A 392 -8.32 16.98 6.21
N VAL A 393 -8.29 16.01 7.13
CA VAL A 393 -7.67 14.70 6.92
C VAL A 393 -8.42 13.92 5.85
N GLU A 394 -9.74 14.01 5.81
CA GLU A 394 -10.57 13.37 4.79
C GLU A 394 -10.31 13.96 3.39
N LYS A 395 -10.13 15.29 3.28
CA LYS A 395 -9.71 15.93 2.02
C LYS A 395 -8.31 15.47 1.57
N GLU A 396 -7.38 15.27 2.49
CA GLU A 396 -6.06 14.72 2.17
C GLU A 396 -6.12 13.27 1.68
N ILE A 397 -6.97 12.44 2.32
CA ILE A 397 -7.20 11.05 1.89
C ILE A 397 -7.89 11.03 0.54
N ASP A 398 -8.87 11.90 0.30
CA ASP A 398 -9.56 12.03 -0.99
C ASP A 398 -8.60 12.47 -2.10
N GLU A 399 -7.71 13.42 -1.83
CA GLU A 399 -6.69 13.85 -2.77
C GLU A 399 -5.68 12.73 -3.06
N ALA A 400 -5.27 11.97 -2.04
CA ALA A 400 -4.40 10.81 -2.22
C ALA A 400 -5.09 9.69 -3.02
N ASN A 401 -6.38 9.43 -2.75
CA ASN A 401 -7.20 8.47 -3.49
C ASN A 401 -7.39 8.90 -4.94
N ARG A 402 -7.62 10.20 -5.19
CA ARG A 402 -7.69 10.76 -6.54
C ARG A 402 -6.38 10.49 -7.28
N VAL A 403 -5.25 10.88 -6.71
CA VAL A 403 -3.93 10.68 -7.33
C VAL A 403 -3.67 9.20 -7.63
N GLU A 404 -3.94 8.30 -6.68
CA GLU A 404 -3.73 6.86 -6.88
C GLU A 404 -4.74 6.24 -7.85
N TRP A 405 -5.97 6.76 -7.94
CA TRP A 405 -6.96 6.35 -8.95
C TRP A 405 -6.45 6.64 -10.36
N PHE A 406 -5.92 7.85 -10.60
CA PHE A 406 -5.34 8.21 -11.89
C PHE A 406 -4.04 7.45 -12.17
N ARG A 407 -3.15 7.31 -11.19
CA ARG A 407 -1.91 6.53 -11.35
C ARG A 407 -2.20 5.07 -11.63
N GLY A 408 -3.15 4.46 -10.93
CA GLY A 408 -3.58 3.08 -11.16
C GLY A 408 -4.17 2.90 -12.55
N ARG A 409 -4.98 3.87 -13.00
CA ARG A 409 -5.57 3.85 -14.34
C ARG A 409 -4.51 3.87 -15.43
N GLU A 410 -3.54 4.76 -15.31
CA GLU A 410 -2.45 4.84 -16.29
C GLU A 410 -1.47 3.67 -16.19
N ARG A 411 -1.31 3.05 -15.01
CA ARG A 411 -0.48 1.85 -14.83
C ARG A 411 -0.99 0.70 -15.69
N TYR A 412 -2.26 0.32 -15.56
CA TYR A 412 -2.78 -0.81 -16.34
C TYR A 412 -2.86 -0.49 -17.84
N ARG A 413 -3.23 0.75 -18.20
CA ARG A 413 -3.23 1.19 -19.61
C ARG A 413 -1.87 1.08 -20.26
N ARG A 414 -0.80 1.47 -19.57
CA ARG A 414 0.57 1.33 -20.08
C ARG A 414 0.98 -0.12 -20.24
N TRP A 415 0.55 -1.00 -19.34
CA TRP A 415 0.79 -2.44 -19.49
C TRP A 415 0.03 -3.03 -20.67
N GLN A 416 -1.22 -2.62 -20.90
CA GLN A 416 -1.99 -3.01 -22.09
C GLN A 416 -1.34 -2.47 -23.38
N GLU A 417 -0.86 -1.23 -23.38
CA GLU A 417 -0.09 -0.68 -24.50
C GLU A 417 1.22 -1.43 -24.74
N GLU A 418 1.92 -1.83 -23.68
CA GLU A 418 3.18 -2.58 -23.76
C GLU A 418 2.98 -3.94 -24.45
N VAL A 419 1.88 -4.64 -24.16
CA VAL A 419 1.53 -5.89 -24.86
C VAL A 419 1.47 -5.66 -26.38
N LEU A 420 0.72 -4.63 -26.81
CA LEU A 420 0.59 -4.28 -28.22
C LEU A 420 1.92 -3.86 -28.86
N TRP A 421 2.76 -3.15 -28.10
CA TRP A 421 4.09 -2.77 -28.57
C TRP A 421 5.00 -3.98 -28.74
N LEU A 422 5.01 -4.93 -27.81
CA LEU A 422 5.83 -6.14 -27.90
C LEU A 422 5.39 -7.05 -29.05
N GLU A 423 4.09 -7.18 -29.30
CA GLU A 423 3.57 -7.89 -30.48
C GLU A 423 4.03 -7.21 -31.78
N ARG A 424 3.98 -5.88 -31.84
CA ARG A 424 4.48 -5.11 -32.98
C ARG A 424 5.98 -5.24 -33.16
N GLU A 425 6.75 -5.18 -32.08
CA GLU A 425 8.20 -5.35 -32.09
C GLU A 425 8.60 -6.75 -32.54
N ALA A 426 7.87 -7.78 -32.11
CA ALA A 426 8.05 -9.16 -32.58
C ALA A 426 7.93 -9.23 -34.12
N ALA A 427 6.89 -8.65 -34.70
CA ALA A 427 6.74 -8.58 -36.15
C ALA A 427 7.86 -7.77 -36.82
N SER A 428 8.25 -6.64 -36.21
CA SER A 428 9.32 -5.78 -36.73
C SER A 428 10.67 -6.50 -36.77
N ILE A 429 10.98 -7.34 -35.78
CA ILE A 429 12.22 -8.13 -35.74
C ILE A 429 12.25 -9.18 -36.84
N VAL A 430 11.14 -9.90 -37.04
CA VAL A 430 11.04 -10.91 -38.10
C VAL A 430 11.27 -10.26 -39.47
N LEU A 431 10.69 -9.08 -39.70
CA LEU A 431 10.86 -8.31 -40.93
C LEU A 431 12.28 -7.71 -41.07
N ASP A 432 12.90 -7.24 -39.98
CA ASP A 432 14.26 -6.73 -40.01
C ASP A 432 15.26 -7.84 -40.37
N PHE A 433 15.12 -9.03 -39.78
CA PHE A 433 15.97 -10.18 -40.11
C PHE A 433 15.79 -10.62 -41.56
N GLN A 434 14.55 -10.61 -42.07
CA GLN A 434 14.29 -10.87 -43.48
C GLN A 434 14.96 -9.82 -44.39
N SER A 435 14.73 -8.54 -44.11
CA SER A 435 15.30 -7.41 -44.87
C SER A 435 16.83 -7.46 -44.91
N ARG A 436 17.48 -7.80 -43.79
CA ARG A 436 18.93 -7.98 -43.72
C ARG A 436 19.40 -9.17 -44.55
N SER A 437 18.70 -10.30 -44.49
CA SER A 437 18.98 -11.46 -45.34
C SER A 437 18.93 -11.07 -46.83
N GLU A 438 17.85 -10.43 -47.26
CA GLU A 438 17.67 -9.95 -48.65
C GLU A 438 18.72 -8.91 -49.06
N TYR A 439 19.14 -8.05 -48.13
CA TYR A 439 20.22 -7.08 -48.38
C TYR A 439 21.55 -7.79 -48.69
N TRP A 440 21.94 -8.78 -47.88
CA TRP A 440 23.18 -9.54 -48.11
C TRP A 440 23.11 -10.41 -49.37
N GLU A 441 21.93 -10.95 -49.68
CA GLU A 441 21.69 -11.65 -50.93
C GLU A 441 21.90 -10.74 -52.15
N ARG A 442 21.34 -9.52 -52.14
CA ARG A 442 21.57 -8.53 -53.20
C ARG A 442 23.05 -8.18 -53.34
N LEU A 443 23.78 -8.04 -52.24
CA LEU A 443 25.23 -7.79 -52.29
C LEU A 443 26.02 -8.96 -52.88
N SER A 444 25.57 -10.21 -52.66
CA SER A 444 26.20 -11.40 -53.25
C SER A 444 26.09 -11.47 -54.78
N HIS A 445 25.16 -10.70 -55.38
CA HIS A 445 24.99 -10.57 -56.82
C HIS A 445 25.52 -9.23 -57.38
N SER A 446 26.18 -8.42 -56.54
CA SER A 446 26.75 -7.14 -56.99
C SER A 446 27.94 -7.34 -57.94
N ASN A 447 28.29 -6.30 -58.72
CA ASN A 447 29.46 -6.33 -59.60
C ASN A 447 30.75 -6.71 -58.86
N GLN A 448 30.87 -6.33 -57.58
CA GLN A 448 32.02 -6.67 -56.74
C GLN A 448 32.12 -8.17 -56.44
N ALA A 449 30.97 -8.85 -56.33
CA ALA A 449 30.91 -10.29 -56.12
C ALA A 449 31.37 -11.08 -57.36
N GLY A 450 31.14 -10.54 -58.56
CA GLY A 450 31.68 -11.12 -59.80
C GLY A 450 33.20 -10.99 -59.92
N VAL A 451 33.80 -10.01 -59.25
CA VAL A 451 35.26 -9.75 -59.29
C VAL A 451 36.00 -10.52 -58.20
N ASN A 452 35.41 -10.70 -57.01
CA ASN A 452 36.05 -11.36 -55.87
C ASN A 452 35.17 -12.48 -55.29
N ALA A 453 35.57 -13.72 -55.55
CA ALA A 453 34.91 -14.92 -55.02
C ALA A 453 34.87 -14.97 -53.48
N GLY A 454 35.86 -14.38 -52.80
CA GLY A 454 35.90 -14.24 -51.33
C GLY A 454 34.84 -13.28 -50.79
N TYR A 455 34.58 -12.19 -51.51
CA TYR A 455 33.51 -11.25 -51.17
C TYR A 455 32.13 -11.90 -51.32
N GLN A 456 31.93 -12.62 -52.43
CA GLN A 456 30.68 -13.36 -52.68
C GLN A 456 30.41 -14.38 -51.58
N SER A 457 31.40 -15.22 -51.25
CA SER A 457 31.27 -16.24 -50.20
C SER A 457 31.04 -15.65 -48.82
N TYR A 458 31.63 -14.49 -48.49
CA TYR A 458 31.32 -13.76 -47.26
C TYR A 458 29.87 -13.24 -47.23
N CYS A 459 29.39 -12.62 -48.32
CA CYS A 459 28.01 -12.14 -48.41
C CYS A 459 26.99 -13.27 -48.27
N VAL A 460 27.23 -14.42 -48.92
CA VAL A 460 26.38 -15.61 -48.79
C VAL A 460 26.37 -16.11 -47.33
N ARG A 461 27.54 -16.17 -46.68
CA ARG A 461 27.61 -16.55 -45.26
C ARG A 461 26.80 -15.59 -44.37
N GLN A 462 26.89 -14.28 -44.61
CA GLN A 462 26.12 -13.30 -43.85
C GLN A 462 24.62 -13.46 -44.09
N ARG A 463 24.19 -13.64 -45.34
CA ARG A 463 22.79 -13.96 -45.66
C ARG A 463 22.31 -15.17 -44.85
N ASP A 464 23.07 -16.26 -44.84
CA ASP A 464 22.67 -17.50 -44.16
C ASP A 464 22.50 -17.31 -42.64
N VAL A 465 23.35 -16.48 -42.01
CA VAL A 465 23.20 -16.12 -40.59
C VAL A 465 21.87 -15.41 -40.35
N TRP A 466 21.56 -14.36 -41.13
CA TRP A 466 20.31 -13.60 -40.98
C TRP A 466 19.08 -14.42 -41.34
N PHE A 467 19.17 -15.28 -42.36
CA PHE A 467 18.11 -16.19 -42.75
C PHE A 467 17.81 -17.21 -41.64
N THR A 468 18.84 -17.77 -41.01
CA THR A 468 18.68 -18.69 -39.87
C THR A 468 18.01 -17.98 -38.69
N MET A 469 18.43 -16.75 -38.37
CA MET A 469 17.79 -15.94 -37.33
C MET A 469 16.34 -15.60 -37.65
N HIS A 470 16.03 -15.31 -38.92
CA HIS A 470 14.66 -15.07 -39.37
C HIS A 470 13.78 -16.31 -39.17
N GLN A 471 14.26 -17.51 -39.56
CA GLN A 471 13.52 -18.76 -39.38
C GLN A 471 13.31 -19.08 -37.89
N ASP A 472 14.34 -18.93 -37.06
CA ASP A 472 14.22 -19.12 -35.61
C ASP A 472 13.22 -18.13 -35.00
N ALA A 473 13.32 -16.84 -35.34
CA ALA A 473 12.41 -15.82 -34.86
C ALA A 473 10.96 -16.09 -35.29
N LYS A 474 10.73 -16.46 -36.55
CA LYS A 474 9.39 -16.77 -37.07
C LYS A 474 8.76 -17.96 -36.35
N ASN A 475 9.52 -19.02 -36.11
CA ASN A 475 9.03 -20.22 -35.42
C ASN A 475 8.72 -19.92 -33.95
N ARG A 476 9.61 -19.19 -33.26
CA ARG A 476 9.47 -18.94 -31.82
C ARG A 476 8.47 -17.84 -31.47
N LEU A 477 8.26 -16.89 -32.38
CA LEU A 477 7.31 -15.78 -32.20
C LEU A 477 5.96 -16.06 -32.86
N GLN A 478 5.72 -17.27 -33.38
CA GLN A 478 4.49 -17.58 -34.10
C GLN A 478 3.22 -17.30 -33.27
N GLU A 479 3.17 -17.79 -32.04
CA GLU A 479 2.03 -17.58 -31.13
C GLU A 479 1.76 -16.08 -30.90
N LEU A 480 2.83 -15.31 -30.64
CA LEU A 480 2.81 -13.86 -30.48
C LEU A 480 2.29 -13.10 -31.72
N LEU A 481 2.68 -13.55 -32.92
CA LEU A 481 2.24 -12.95 -34.17
C LEU A 481 0.75 -13.22 -34.42
N GLU A 482 0.26 -14.41 -34.06
CA GLU A 482 -1.16 -14.76 -34.12
C GLU A 482 -1.99 -13.95 -33.11
N GLU A 483 -1.46 -13.68 -31.91
CA GLU A 483 -2.07 -12.77 -30.94
C GLU A 483 -2.13 -11.34 -31.46
N GLY A 484 -1.02 -10.80 -31.99
CA GLY A 484 -1.00 -9.48 -32.61
C GLY A 484 -1.91 -9.36 -33.84
N HIS A 485 -2.16 -10.46 -34.56
CA HIS A 485 -3.17 -10.50 -35.62
C HIS A 485 -4.58 -10.29 -35.07
N LYS A 486 -4.93 -10.94 -33.94
CA LYS A 486 -6.22 -10.74 -33.25
C LYS A 486 -6.39 -9.29 -32.78
N HIS A 487 -5.28 -8.63 -32.40
CA HIS A 487 -5.26 -7.21 -32.05
C HIS A 487 -5.22 -6.25 -33.26
N ASN A 488 -5.37 -6.75 -34.49
CA ASN A 488 -5.35 -5.97 -35.74
C ASN A 488 -4.05 -5.17 -35.98
N ILE A 489 -2.91 -5.70 -35.56
CA ILE A 489 -1.61 -5.08 -35.83
C ILE A 489 -1.21 -5.41 -37.28
N ALA A 490 -1.21 -4.39 -38.14
CA ALA A 490 -0.94 -4.51 -39.58
C ALA A 490 0.42 -5.18 -39.90
N LEU A 491 1.44 -4.98 -39.05
CA LEU A 491 2.75 -5.62 -39.24
C LEU A 491 2.70 -7.13 -39.02
N CYS A 492 1.89 -7.60 -38.06
CA CYS A 492 1.71 -9.04 -37.81
C CYS A 492 1.00 -9.71 -39.00
N GLN A 493 -0.01 -9.05 -39.57
CA GLN A 493 -0.70 -9.51 -40.80
C GLN A 493 0.29 -9.71 -41.96
N ARG A 494 1.16 -8.73 -42.18
CA ARG A 494 2.18 -8.79 -43.23
C ARG A 494 3.16 -9.95 -43.05
N VAL A 495 3.54 -10.28 -41.81
CA VAL A 495 4.44 -11.41 -41.51
C VAL A 495 3.75 -12.76 -41.72
N LEU A 496 2.46 -12.85 -41.36
CA LEU A 496 1.66 -14.06 -41.51
C LEU A 496 1.17 -14.29 -42.96
N GLY A 497 1.29 -13.28 -43.83
CA GLY A 497 0.94 -13.36 -45.25
C GLY A 497 -0.54 -13.10 -45.55
N PHE A 498 -1.23 -12.38 -44.67
CA PHE A 498 -2.62 -11.92 -44.85
C PHE A 498 -2.71 -10.52 -45.48
#